data_AF-A0A0D1W6M5-F1
#
_entry.id   AF-A0A0D1W6M5-F1
#
_cell.length_a   1.000
_cell.length_b   1.000
_cell.length_c   1.000
_cell.angle_alpha   90.00
_cell.angle_beta   90.00
_cell.angle_gamma   90.00
#
_symmetry.space_group_name_H-M   'P 1'
#
loop_
_entity.id
_entity.type
_entity.pdbx_description
1 polymer ?
#
loop_
_entity_poly.entity_id
_entity_poly.type
_entity_poly.pdbx_seq_one_letter_code
_entity_poly.pdbx_strand_id
1 'polypeptide(L)'
;MTLDEACRILNVKPPQGGTTNMESVMERFKKLYDLNEPKKTGGGSFYLQSKILRARERIEAEVRAAERKAQLEKEIKEGWKPKMYRD
;
A
#
# COMPACT_ATOMS: atom_id res chain seq x y z
N MET A 1 -10.50 -5.63 -0.46
CA MET A 1 -9.63 -6.81 -0.67
C MET A 1 -8.77 -7.01 0.55
N THR A 2 -8.41 -8.25 0.84
CA THR A 2 -7.49 -8.57 1.94
C THR A 2 -6.06 -8.16 1.60
N LEU A 3 -5.18 -8.05 2.60
CA LEU A 3 -3.76 -7.76 2.36
C LEU A 3 -3.10 -8.89 1.57
N ASP A 4 -3.42 -10.14 1.89
CA ASP A 4 -2.93 -11.32 1.17
C ASP A 4 -3.37 -11.32 -0.30
N GLU A 5 -4.63 -10.98 -0.61
CA GLU A 5 -5.10 -10.83 -1.99
C GLU A 5 -4.31 -9.74 -2.73
N ALA A 6 -4.09 -8.58 -2.08
CA ALA A 6 -3.32 -7.49 -2.65
C ALA A 6 -1.87 -7.87 -2.97
N CYS A 7 -1.21 -8.58 -2.05
CA CYS A 7 0.15 -9.07 -2.24
C CYS A 7 0.25 -10.06 -3.41
N ARG A 8 -0.74 -10.95 -3.56
CA ARG A 8 -0.82 -11.89 -4.69
C ARG A 8 -1.05 -11.16 -6.02
N ILE A 9 -1.94 -10.17 -6.07
CA ILE A 9 -2.21 -9.38 -7.28
C ILE A 9 -0.94 -8.70 -7.79
N LEU A 10 -0.15 -8.09 -6.90
CA LEU A 10 1.08 -7.41 -7.28
C LEU A 10 2.31 -8.33 -7.36
N ASN A 11 2.17 -9.59 -6.97
CA ASN A 11 3.26 -10.57 -6.85
C ASN A 11 4.41 -10.05 -5.98
N VAL A 12 4.07 -9.63 -4.77
CA VAL A 12 5.01 -9.12 -3.76
C VAL A 12 4.84 -9.90 -2.46
N LYS A 13 5.89 -9.94 -1.64
CA LYS A 13 5.81 -10.59 -0.33
C LYS A 13 4.92 -9.78 0.63
N PRO A 14 4.21 -10.45 1.55
CA PRO A 14 3.51 -9.77 2.64
C PRO A 14 4.46 -8.91 3.48
N PRO A 15 4.00 -7.75 4.00
CA PRO A 15 4.78 -6.95 4.93
C PRO A 15 5.23 -7.79 6.14
N GLN A 16 6.51 -7.71 6.52
CA GLN A 16 7.06 -8.36 7.71
C GLN A 16 7.22 -7.32 8.81
N GLY A 17 6.53 -7.52 9.94
CA GLY A 17 6.56 -6.56 11.05
C GLY A 17 6.08 -5.16 10.68
N GLY A 18 5.16 -5.03 9.71
CA GLY A 18 4.67 -3.74 9.21
C GLY A 18 5.60 -3.05 8.21
N THR A 19 6.73 -3.65 7.87
CA THR A 19 7.67 -3.15 6.85
C THR A 19 7.48 -3.90 5.53
N THR A 20 7.54 -3.17 4.42
CA THR A 20 7.52 -3.77 3.08
C THR A 20 8.42 -2.97 2.15
N ASN A 21 8.93 -3.61 1.10
CA ASN A 21 9.69 -2.91 0.07
C ASN A 21 8.71 -2.16 -0.85
N MET A 22 8.46 -0.89 -0.53
CA MET A 22 7.53 -0.05 -1.29
C MET A 22 8.02 0.26 -2.71
N GLU A 23 9.33 0.25 -2.96
CA GLU A 23 9.88 0.41 -4.31
C GLU A 23 9.46 -0.75 -5.21
N SER A 24 9.61 -1.99 -4.73
CA SER A 24 9.16 -3.19 -5.44
C SER A 24 7.64 -3.18 -5.67
N VAL A 25 6.85 -2.75 -4.68
CA VAL A 25 5.39 -2.61 -4.82
C VAL A 25 5.04 -1.63 -5.94
N MET A 26 5.70 -0.46 -5.99
CA MET A 26 5.44 0.56 -7.00
C MET A 26 5.89 0.14 -8.40
N GLU A 27 7.03 -0.54 -8.51
CA GLU A 27 7.51 -1.09 -9.78
C GLU A 27 6.52 -2.12 -10.35
N ARG A 28 6.09 -3.07 -9.51
CA ARG A 28 5.09 -4.09 -9.88
C ARG A 28 3.75 -3.48 -10.23
N PHE A 29 3.29 -2.50 -9.44
CA PHE A 29 2.07 -1.76 -9.71
C PHE A 29 2.13 -1.09 -11.08
N LYS A 30 3.16 -0.27 -11.36
CA LYS A 30 3.29 0.46 -12.62
C LYS A 30 3.25 -0.50 -13.82
N LYS A 31 4.09 -1.54 -13.77
CA LYS A 31 4.16 -2.55 -14.83
C LYS A 31 2.79 -3.21 -15.10
N LEU A 32 2.11 -3.68 -14.06
CA LEU A 32 0.83 -4.38 -14.21
C LEU A 32 -0.29 -3.42 -14.62
N TYR A 33 -0.30 -2.20 -14.10
CA TYR A 33 -1.30 -1.18 -14.42
C TYR A 33 -1.23 -0.76 -15.88
N ASP A 34 -0.01 -0.49 -16.39
CA ASP A 34 0.24 -0.11 -17.79
C ASP A 34 0.00 -1.27 -18.78
N LEU A 35 0.18 -2.51 -18.33
CA LEU A 35 -0.16 -3.70 -19.13
C LEU A 35 -1.68 -3.89 -19.27
N ASN A 36 -2.45 -3.47 -18.26
CA ASN A 36 -3.90 -3.66 -18.21
C ASN A 36 -4.70 -2.40 -18.58
N GLU A 37 -4.06 -1.38 -19.16
CA GLU A 37 -4.74 -0.16 -19.58
C GLU A 37 -5.86 -0.49 -20.61
N PRO A 38 -7.13 -0.13 -20.35
CA PRO A 38 -8.25 -0.50 -21.22
C PRO A 38 -8.13 -0.02 -22.66
N LYS A 39 -7.45 1.12 -22.85
CA LYS A 39 -7.26 1.74 -24.17
C LYS A 39 -6.12 1.14 -24.97
N LYS A 40 -5.33 0.23 -24.37
CA LYS A 40 -4.20 -0.41 -25.03
C LYS A 40 -4.69 -1.38 -26.10
N THR A 41 -4.06 -1.33 -27.26
CA THR A 41 -4.35 -2.21 -28.40
C THR A 41 -4.14 -3.67 -27.99
N GLY A 42 -5.18 -4.50 -28.11
CA GLY A 42 -5.18 -5.89 -27.61
C GLY A 42 -6.06 -6.13 -26.36
N GLY A 43 -6.72 -5.10 -25.82
CA GLY A 43 -7.80 -5.27 -24.85
C GLY A 43 -7.33 -5.42 -23.41
N GLY A 44 -6.86 -4.33 -22.79
CA GLY A 44 -6.74 -4.25 -21.34
C GLY A 44 -8.12 -4.30 -20.66
N SER A 45 -8.17 -4.75 -19.41
CA SER A 45 -9.43 -4.86 -18.66
C SER A 45 -9.51 -3.80 -17.56
N PHE A 46 -10.54 -2.97 -17.62
CA PHE A 46 -10.82 -1.97 -16.58
C PHE A 46 -10.99 -2.62 -15.20
N TYR A 47 -11.57 -3.82 -15.16
CA TYR A 47 -11.72 -4.58 -13.93
C TYR A 47 -10.36 -4.99 -13.35
N LEU A 48 -9.47 -5.54 -14.19
CA LEU A 48 -8.13 -5.94 -13.76
C LEU A 48 -7.29 -4.74 -13.34
N GLN A 49 -7.31 -3.65 -14.13
CA GLN A 49 -6.62 -2.41 -13.79
C GLN A 49 -7.11 -1.85 -12.45
N SER A 50 -8.43 -1.86 -12.21
CA SER A 50 -9.02 -1.44 -10.94
C SER A 50 -8.56 -2.34 -9.78
N LYS A 51 -8.49 -3.66 -9.98
CA LYS A 51 -7.97 -4.59 -8.95
C LYS A 51 -6.50 -4.32 -8.61
N ILE A 52 -5.68 -4.03 -9.61
CA ILE A 52 -4.26 -3.66 -9.44
C ILE A 52 -4.13 -2.35 -8.64
N LEU A 53 -4.97 -1.34 -8.94
CA LEU A 53 -5.00 -0.09 -8.17
C LEU A 53 -5.37 -0.33 -6.71
N ARG A 54 -6.46 -1.05 -6.46
CA ARG A 54 -6.91 -1.37 -5.10
C ARG A 54 -5.89 -2.18 -4.31
N ALA A 55 -5.12 -3.04 -4.99
CA ALA A 55 -4.05 -3.81 -4.35
C ALA A 55 -2.94 -2.90 -3.85
N ARG A 56 -2.48 -1.94 -4.66
CA ARG A 56 -1.49 -0.93 -4.24
C ARG A 56 -1.99 -0.13 -3.05
N GLU A 57 -3.21 0.42 -3.14
CA GLU A 57 -3.83 1.20 -2.07
C GLU A 57 -3.90 0.42 -0.75
N ARG A 58 -4.24 -0.88 -0.80
CA ARG A 58 -4.33 -1.74 0.39
C ARG A 58 -2.96 -1.94 1.04
N ILE A 59 -1.90 -2.19 0.26
CA ILE A 59 -0.55 -2.38 0.80
C ILE A 59 -0.04 -1.07 1.41
N GLU A 60 -0.20 0.06 0.72
CA GLU A 60 0.18 1.37 1.26
C GLU A 60 -0.55 1.70 2.57
N ALA A 61 -1.84 1.36 2.67
CA ALA A 61 -2.61 1.58 3.89
C ALA A 61 -2.05 0.77 5.08
N GLU A 62 -1.54 -0.44 4.84
CA GLU A 62 -0.91 -1.26 5.88
C GLU A 62 0.36 -0.59 6.40
N VAL A 63 1.22 -0.14 5.49
CA VAL A 63 2.50 0.50 5.83
C VAL A 63 2.24 1.78 6.62
N ARG A 64 1.33 2.64 6.16
CA ARG A 64 0.95 3.86 6.88
C ARG A 64 0.36 3.56 8.27
N ALA A 65 -0.41 2.47 8.41
CA ALA A 65 -0.93 2.07 9.71
C ALA A 65 0.19 1.61 10.67
N ALA A 66 1.15 0.83 10.16
CA ALA A 66 2.33 0.41 10.91
C ALA A 66 3.22 1.60 11.32
N GLU A 67 3.47 2.54 10.41
CA GLU A 67 4.23 3.77 10.70
C GLU A 67 3.58 4.62 11.78
N ARG A 68 2.26 4.84 11.70
CA ARG A 68 1.50 5.57 12.73
C ARG A 68 1.57 4.87 14.09
N LYS A 69 1.45 3.54 14.11
CA LYS A 69 1.57 2.77 15.35
C LYS A 69 2.98 2.92 15.96
N ALA A 70 4.02 2.81 15.13
CA ALA A 70 5.40 2.99 15.57
C ALA A 70 5.68 4.42 16.08
N GLN A 71 5.09 5.44 15.45
CA GLN A 71 5.18 6.83 15.91
C GLN A 71 4.49 7.02 17.27
N LEU A 72 3.26 6.51 17.41
CA LEU A 72 2.52 6.57 18.67
C LEU A 72 3.26 5.86 19.81
N GLU A 73 3.82 4.68 19.56
CA GLU A 73 4.62 3.95 20.55
C GLU A 73 5.88 4.72 20.97
N LYS A 74 6.53 5.43 20.04
CA LYS A 74 7.65 6.33 20.36
C LYS A 74 7.19 7.51 21.21
N GLU A 75 6.10 8.18 20.85
CA GLU A 75 5.55 9.31 21.63
C GLU A 75 5.17 8.90 23.06
N ILE A 76 4.56 7.72 23.22
CA ILE A 76 4.25 7.16 24.55
C ILE A 76 5.53 6.92 25.34
N LYS A 77 6.57 6.35 24.70
CA LYS A 77 7.86 6.03 25.35
C LYS A 77 8.66 7.27 25.73
N GLU A 78 8.60 8.33 24.92
CA GLU A 78 9.34 9.58 25.13
C GLU A 78 8.63 10.54 26.12
N GLY A 79 7.50 10.11 26.69
CA GLY A 79 6.64 10.93 27.53
C GLY A 79 5.64 11.69 26.68
N TRP A 80 4.37 11.29 26.77
CA TRP A 80 3.28 11.83 25.97
C TRP A 80 3.19 13.36 26.06
N LYS A 81 3.56 14.05 24.98
CA LYS A 81 3.41 15.50 24.79
C LYS A 81 2.39 15.77 23.69
N PRO A 82 1.07 15.66 23.97
CA PRO A 82 0.06 15.87 22.94
C PRO A 82 0.24 17.26 22.32
N LYS A 83 0.28 17.34 20.98
CA LYS A 83 0.16 18.59 20.26
C LYS A 83 -1.24 19.14 20.49
N MET A 84 -1.38 19.94 21.55
CA MET A 84 -2.55 20.78 21.74
C MET A 84 -2.58 21.75 20.56
N TYR A 85 -3.37 21.45 19.53
CA TYR A 85 -3.81 22.50 18.62
C TYR A 85 -4.66 23.44 19.47
N ARG A 86 -4.10 24.61 19.79
CA ARG A 86 -4.86 25.75 20.28
C ARG A 86 -5.45 26.43 19.06
N ASP A 87 -6.75 26.29 18.88
CA ASP A 87 -7.55 27.28 18.15
C ASP A 87 -7.79 28.50 19.06
#